data_AF-A0A8K0VES0-F1
#
_entry.id   AF-A0A8K0VES0-F1
#
_cell.length_a   1.000
_cell.length_b   1.000
_cell.length_c   1.000
_cell.angle_alpha   90.00
_cell.angle_beta   90.00
_cell.angle_gamma   90.00
#
_symmetry.space_group_name_H-M   'P 1'
#
loop_
_entity.id
_entity.type
_entity.pdbx_description
1 polymer ?
#
loop_
_entity_poly.entity_id
_entity_poly.type
_entity_poly.pdbx_seq_one_letter_code
_entity_poly.pdbx_strand_id
1 'polypeptide(L)'
;MASSIAQRRPAPSKKFATPPAKSACTACRASRLRCSGHSPCNRCLAKNRICVFTESRRGLKRDATRPASGPHDPYPETQLSPVVVDDPKGILPPLYNDDLGTIQFDDIFGGDSNDDLDTFFASLFSLPSYPPAGVIDEPLFDGLGPPHIHVLRRYKSDDDVVQAYYELIHPAFPILPPPLEQDVEDRAEPWVPTGQFFSDYEPSSPLILALLSILVLLPHPHDDHSSDETGRELRAGYAQSLAQCAIESIRIASEIATPTSPSSLRSPVHPHVPLENETPMALCLLSMYQYLHHGNATKMRQLAEEAFDSSVKLSLHILPHDDTNFSEARRRTWWMTYLCMCNASIISCESPTRPMITNTFTTPYPSIENDSEVWRKYIRAEETLVSATLLLVALLRGFSSPTSIVDFWQNIHFLNTIIESQLDGLDAGGTQSRDSSQPPEMRAGDCLRRLTWIRLTSSHIKTHRYHAFLSSTIVLKRFESLPSSETLEASTTSDETFSLEEMGIASQIFPFTASESRKICFESSTKMAAALKMLSSNVSVAPFACSAALAGYTALMTHHFTSSSTDENEPQTESDAVRGQCEQGVKAAIDALDNFSVGFESMRTLNDQLRRAAAACKILRTG
;
A
#
# COMPACT_ATOMS: atom_id res chain seq x y z
N MET A 1 40.37 40.76 -27.85
CA MET A 1 39.83 42.07 -28.28
C MET A 1 38.94 41.83 -29.50
N ALA A 2 37.79 42.52 -29.52
CA ALA A 2 36.75 42.56 -30.55
C ALA A 2 35.88 41.28 -30.74
N SER A 3 34.64 41.32 -30.24
CA SER A 3 33.47 41.10 -31.12
C SER A 3 32.16 41.63 -30.51
N SER A 4 31.70 42.72 -31.12
CA SER A 4 30.34 43.25 -31.34
C SER A 4 29.14 42.72 -30.54
N ILE A 5 28.46 43.65 -29.84
CA ILE A 5 27.12 43.56 -29.26
C ILE A 5 26.07 43.66 -30.38
N ALA A 6 25.20 42.65 -30.50
CA ALA A 6 24.02 42.71 -31.37
C ALA A 6 22.75 43.01 -30.54
N GLN A 7 22.25 44.25 -30.66
CA GLN A 7 20.94 44.67 -30.15
C GLN A 7 19.81 43.95 -30.89
N ARG A 8 18.98 43.18 -30.18
CA ARG A 8 17.74 42.62 -30.73
C ARG A 8 16.59 43.61 -30.52
N ARG A 9 15.95 44.01 -31.63
CA ARG A 9 14.68 44.77 -31.64
C ARG A 9 13.52 43.89 -31.15
N PRO A 10 12.55 44.43 -30.40
CA PRO A 10 11.34 43.69 -30.03
C PRO A 10 10.40 43.53 -31.23
N ALA A 11 9.81 42.34 -31.37
CA ALA A 11 8.84 42.01 -32.41
C ALA A 11 7.47 42.71 -32.16
N PRO A 12 6.70 43.03 -33.22
CA PRO A 12 5.44 43.76 -33.08
C PRO A 12 4.35 42.88 -32.48
N SER A 13 3.67 43.38 -31.44
CA SER A 13 2.51 42.71 -30.85
C SER A 13 1.32 42.77 -31.81
N LYS A 14 0.84 41.60 -32.26
CA LYS A 14 -0.43 41.49 -32.99
C LYS A 14 -1.58 41.75 -32.01
N LYS A 15 -2.19 42.93 -32.10
CA LYS A 15 -3.48 43.24 -31.47
C LYS A 15 -4.54 42.30 -32.08
N PHE A 16 -5.07 41.35 -31.30
CA PHE A 16 -6.23 40.56 -31.72
C PHE A 16 -7.52 41.34 -31.42
N ALA A 17 -8.26 41.66 -32.48
CA ALA A 17 -9.39 42.58 -32.50
C ALA A 17 -10.76 41.97 -32.14
N THR A 18 -10.82 40.91 -31.32
CA THR A 18 -12.11 40.37 -30.86
C THR A 18 -12.06 39.94 -29.40
N PRO A 19 -12.99 40.44 -28.55
CA PRO A 19 -13.08 40.03 -27.16
C PRO A 19 -13.41 38.52 -27.04
N PRO A 20 -12.96 37.86 -25.96
CA PRO A 20 -13.24 36.45 -25.75
C PRO A 20 -14.74 36.19 -25.64
N ALA A 21 -15.21 35.10 -26.25
CA ALA A 21 -16.61 34.69 -26.21
C ALA A 21 -17.05 34.40 -24.76
N LYS A 22 -18.26 34.86 -24.38
CA LYS A 22 -18.82 34.69 -23.03
C LYS A 22 -19.01 33.22 -22.63
N SER A 23 -19.15 32.32 -23.61
CA SER A 23 -19.22 30.88 -23.39
C SER A 23 -18.47 30.14 -24.50
N ALA A 24 -17.89 28.99 -24.15
CA ALA A 24 -17.28 28.06 -25.09
C ALA A 24 -18.13 26.79 -25.16
N CYS A 25 -18.22 26.19 -26.35
CA CYS A 25 -18.91 24.90 -26.51
C CYS A 25 -18.17 23.79 -25.75
N THR A 26 -18.87 22.70 -25.44
CA THR A 26 -18.35 21.54 -24.71
C THR A 26 -17.09 20.97 -25.37
N ALA A 27 -17.07 20.84 -26.70
CA ALA A 27 -15.93 20.33 -27.44
C ALA A 27 -14.68 21.23 -27.31
N CYS A 28 -14.85 22.56 -27.40
CA CYS A 28 -13.73 23.49 -27.21
C CYS A 28 -13.30 23.60 -25.74
N ARG A 29 -14.23 23.50 -24.77
CA ARG A 29 -13.92 23.41 -23.33
C ARG A 29 -13.09 22.18 -23.02
N ALA A 30 -13.54 21.00 -23.44
CA ALA A 30 -12.84 19.73 -23.22
C ALA A 30 -11.44 19.73 -23.84
N SER A 31 -11.27 20.36 -25.00
CA SER A 31 -9.96 20.48 -25.65
C SER A 31 -9.10 21.65 -25.16
N ARG A 32 -9.55 22.47 -24.19
CA ARG A 32 -8.88 23.70 -23.72
C ARG A 32 -8.49 24.67 -24.85
N LEU A 33 -9.32 24.78 -25.91
CA LEU A 33 -9.08 25.63 -27.07
C LEU A 33 -10.06 26.81 -27.13
N ARG A 34 -9.63 27.94 -27.72
CA ARG A 34 -10.50 29.12 -27.92
C ARG A 34 -11.69 28.80 -28.83
N CYS A 35 -12.89 29.12 -28.34
CA CYS A 35 -14.17 28.99 -29.04
C CYS A 35 -14.61 30.34 -29.62
N SER A 36 -15.25 30.35 -30.79
CA SER A 36 -15.81 31.58 -31.39
C SER A 36 -17.17 31.99 -30.81
N GLY A 37 -17.77 31.19 -29.91
CA GLY A 37 -18.98 31.53 -29.16
C GLY A 37 -20.31 31.43 -29.91
N HIS A 38 -20.30 31.34 -31.24
CA HIS A 38 -21.49 31.03 -32.05
C HIS A 38 -21.62 29.51 -32.27
N SER A 39 -22.81 29.05 -32.68
CA SER A 39 -23.11 27.63 -32.92
C SER A 39 -23.52 27.39 -34.37
N PRO A 40 -22.83 26.52 -35.14
CA PRO A 40 -21.62 25.78 -34.76
C PRO A 40 -20.36 26.67 -34.78
N CYS A 41 -19.52 26.58 -33.75
CA CYS A 41 -18.33 27.43 -33.65
C CYS A 41 -17.34 27.14 -34.79
N ASN A 42 -16.57 28.14 -35.24
CA ASN A 42 -15.69 28.04 -36.43
C ASN A 42 -14.75 26.82 -36.38
N ARG A 43 -14.28 26.46 -35.17
CA ARG A 43 -13.37 25.33 -34.98
C ARG A 43 -14.08 23.98 -35.05
N CYS A 44 -15.30 23.88 -34.52
CA CYS A 44 -16.09 22.66 -34.64
C CYS A 44 -16.57 22.45 -36.07
N LEU A 45 -16.93 23.55 -36.77
CA LEU A 45 -17.26 23.52 -38.20
C LEU A 45 -16.07 23.05 -39.04
N ALA A 46 -14.88 23.62 -38.84
CA ALA A 46 -13.68 23.25 -39.60
C ALA A 46 -13.18 21.82 -39.34
N LYS A 47 -13.44 21.26 -38.15
CA LYS A 47 -13.02 19.90 -37.76
C LYS A 47 -14.15 18.87 -37.83
N ASN A 48 -15.29 19.24 -38.37
CA ASN A 48 -16.51 18.42 -38.43
C ASN A 48 -16.85 17.74 -37.09
N ARG A 49 -16.81 18.51 -35.98
CA ARG A 49 -17.12 18.04 -34.62
C ARG A 49 -18.48 18.52 -34.17
N ILE A 50 -19.13 17.73 -33.32
CA ILE A 50 -20.40 18.09 -32.70
C ILE A 50 -20.18 19.30 -31.76
N CYS A 51 -20.91 20.39 -32.01
CA CYS A 51 -20.78 21.66 -31.28
C CYS A 51 -21.99 21.88 -30.39
N VAL A 52 -21.85 21.64 -29.07
CA VAL A 52 -22.95 21.82 -28.10
C VAL A 52 -22.56 22.86 -27.06
N PHE A 53 -23.45 23.82 -26.78
CA PHE A 53 -23.30 24.76 -25.67
C PHE A 53 -24.22 24.31 -24.54
N THR A 54 -23.65 23.91 -23.41
CA THR A 54 -24.39 23.59 -22.19
C THR A 54 -24.26 24.73 -21.18
N GLU A 55 -25.40 25.14 -20.60
CA GLU A 55 -25.47 26.14 -19.54
C GLU A 55 -24.86 25.58 -18.24
N SER A 56 -24.02 26.38 -17.58
CA SER A 56 -23.41 26.02 -16.30
C SER A 56 -24.42 26.20 -15.16
N ARG A 57 -24.72 25.15 -14.39
CA ARG A 57 -25.60 25.21 -13.20
C ARG A 57 -24.85 25.55 -11.89
N ARG A 58 -23.66 26.15 -11.94
CA ARG A 58 -23.02 26.66 -10.72
C ARG A 58 -23.63 28.01 -10.35
N GLY A 59 -24.42 28.07 -9.27
CA GLY A 59 -24.86 29.33 -8.65
C GLY A 59 -26.36 29.52 -8.37
N LEU A 60 -27.21 28.50 -8.45
CA LEU A 60 -28.63 28.67 -8.07
C LEU A 60 -28.86 28.29 -6.59
N LYS A 61 -29.11 29.32 -5.77
CA LYS A 61 -29.63 29.26 -4.40
C LYS A 61 -31.00 28.57 -4.43
N ARG A 62 -31.22 27.50 -3.66
CA ARG A 62 -32.51 26.79 -3.58
C ARG A 62 -33.34 27.35 -2.42
N ASP A 63 -34.52 27.86 -2.74
CA ASP A 63 -35.58 28.17 -1.78
C ASP A 63 -36.20 26.91 -1.20
N ALA A 64 -36.57 27.00 0.08
CA ALA A 64 -37.11 25.92 0.89
C ALA A 64 -38.60 25.66 0.61
N THR A 65 -38.98 24.40 0.40
CA THR A 65 -40.35 23.93 0.66
C THR A 65 -40.35 22.43 0.98
N ARG A 66 -40.82 22.09 2.19
CA ARG A 66 -41.15 20.72 2.66
C ARG A 66 -42.47 20.25 2.02
N PRO A 67 -42.70 18.92 1.85
CA PRO A 67 -43.56 18.22 2.83
C PRO A 67 -43.22 16.74 3.13
N ALA A 68 -43.49 16.39 4.40
CA ALA A 68 -44.12 15.19 4.99
C ALA A 68 -43.80 13.72 4.56
N SER A 69 -43.09 13.02 5.46
CA SER A 69 -43.38 11.71 6.12
C SER A 69 -43.86 10.45 5.37
N GLY A 70 -43.05 9.37 5.48
CA GLY A 70 -43.37 7.94 5.38
C GLY A 70 -42.14 7.07 5.81
N PRO A 71 -42.30 5.85 6.36
CA PRO A 71 -41.40 5.30 7.40
C PRO A 71 -40.27 4.37 6.90
N HIS A 72 -39.12 4.50 7.57
CA HIS A 72 -38.11 3.52 7.98
C HIS A 72 -37.91 2.20 7.17
N ASP A 73 -36.71 2.08 6.57
CA ASP A 73 -35.78 0.95 6.72
C ASP A 73 -34.33 1.39 6.36
N PRO A 74 -33.27 0.70 6.82
CA PRO A 74 -32.09 1.37 7.36
C PRO A 74 -30.84 1.26 6.48
N TYR A 75 -30.01 2.32 6.56
CA TYR A 75 -28.64 2.48 6.06
C TYR A 75 -28.42 2.52 4.53
N PRO A 76 -28.07 3.70 3.97
CA PRO A 76 -27.23 3.72 2.77
C PRO A 76 -25.79 3.41 3.16
N GLU A 77 -25.19 2.40 2.52
CA GLU A 77 -23.74 2.21 2.44
C GLU A 77 -23.11 3.51 1.92
N THR A 78 -22.55 4.30 2.83
CA THR A 78 -21.89 5.57 2.49
C THR A 78 -20.59 5.25 1.76
N GLN A 79 -20.63 5.40 0.44
CA GLN A 79 -19.45 5.26 -0.42
C GLN A 79 -18.38 6.27 0.03
N LEU A 80 -17.27 5.78 0.57
CA LEU A 80 -16.02 6.53 0.69
C LEU A 80 -15.66 7.03 -0.71
N SER A 81 -15.88 8.32 -0.96
CA SER A 81 -15.42 8.94 -2.19
C SER A 81 -13.89 9.00 -2.12
N PRO A 82 -13.16 8.57 -3.17
CA PRO A 82 -11.71 8.67 -3.16
C PRO A 82 -11.30 10.13 -2.92
N VAL A 83 -10.41 10.37 -1.95
CA VAL A 83 -9.83 11.68 -1.68
C VAL A 83 -9.06 12.09 -2.94
N VAL A 84 -9.65 12.95 -3.76
CA VAL A 84 -8.98 13.51 -4.94
C VAL A 84 -7.91 14.45 -4.43
N VAL A 85 -6.65 14.08 -4.62
CA VAL A 85 -5.53 14.97 -4.34
C VAL A 85 -5.42 15.98 -5.48
N ASP A 86 -6.13 17.09 -5.38
CA ASP A 86 -5.82 18.27 -6.19
C ASP A 86 -4.55 18.93 -5.62
N ASP A 87 -3.62 19.36 -6.49
CA ASP A 87 -2.38 20.07 -6.14
C ASP A 87 -2.70 21.38 -5.37
N PRO A 88 -2.47 21.44 -4.05
CA PRO A 88 -2.87 22.57 -3.22
C PRO A 88 -1.64 23.32 -2.70
N LYS A 89 -1.44 24.58 -3.12
CA LYS A 89 -0.45 25.49 -2.50
C LYS A 89 -1.12 26.36 -1.44
N GLY A 90 -0.73 26.26 -0.18
CA GLY A 90 -1.52 26.77 0.96
C GLY A 90 -0.81 26.98 2.30
N ILE A 91 -1.61 27.21 3.35
CA ILE A 91 -1.32 27.88 4.65
C ILE A 91 -0.30 27.15 5.53
N LEU A 92 -0.30 25.81 5.53
CA LEU A 92 0.75 25.00 6.16
C LEU A 92 1.81 24.67 5.10
N PRO A 93 3.12 24.75 5.42
CA PRO A 93 4.16 24.36 4.48
C PRO A 93 4.01 22.87 4.12
N PRO A 94 4.21 22.48 2.84
CA PRO A 94 4.23 21.08 2.47
C PRO A 94 5.39 20.40 3.21
N LEU A 95 5.06 19.36 3.99
CA LEU A 95 6.03 18.60 4.79
C LEU A 95 6.59 17.40 4.01
N TYR A 96 5.91 17.08 2.90
CA TYR A 96 6.19 15.96 2.04
C TYR A 96 5.99 16.41 0.58
N ASN A 97 6.99 16.18 -0.27
CA ASN A 97 7.03 16.66 -1.66
C ASN A 97 7.11 15.49 -2.67
N ASP A 98 6.40 14.39 -2.38
CA ASP A 98 6.22 13.20 -3.22
C ASP A 98 7.45 12.33 -3.48
N ASP A 99 8.67 12.85 -3.32
CA ASP A 99 9.89 12.07 -3.55
C ASP A 99 10.25 11.18 -2.35
N LEU A 100 9.48 10.10 -2.16
CA LEU A 100 9.73 9.04 -1.15
C LEU A 100 11.14 8.42 -1.27
N GLY A 101 11.77 8.48 -2.44
CA GLY A 101 13.05 7.86 -2.74
C GLY A 101 14.28 8.67 -2.31
N THR A 102 14.13 9.95 -1.98
CA THR A 102 15.26 10.84 -1.63
C THR A 102 15.67 10.81 -0.16
N ILE A 103 14.86 10.21 0.72
CA ILE A 103 15.24 10.10 2.14
C ILE A 103 16.15 8.88 2.33
N GLN A 104 17.46 9.10 2.19
CA GLN A 104 18.48 8.08 2.51
C GLN A 104 18.60 7.92 4.03
N PHE A 105 17.97 6.87 4.56
CA PHE A 105 17.93 6.57 6.00
C PHE A 105 19.27 6.04 6.54
N ASP A 106 20.16 5.54 5.68
CA ASP A 106 21.44 4.96 6.10
C ASP A 106 22.41 6.01 6.68
N ASP A 107 22.29 7.27 6.23
CA ASP A 107 23.13 8.39 6.72
C ASP A 107 22.57 9.07 8.00
N ILE A 108 21.34 8.75 8.40
CA ILE A 108 20.65 9.42 9.52
C ILE A 108 21.08 8.85 10.89
N PHE A 109 21.56 7.61 10.95
CA PHE A 109 21.97 6.95 12.20
C PHE A 109 23.46 7.15 12.53
N GLY A 110 24.08 8.20 12.02
CA GLY A 110 25.51 8.47 12.19
C GLY A 110 25.93 8.90 13.60
N GLY A 111 24.99 9.11 14.54
CA GLY A 111 25.29 9.54 15.89
C GLY A 111 24.37 8.97 16.97
N ASP A 112 24.93 8.70 18.14
CA ASP A 112 24.25 8.17 19.34
C ASP A 112 23.62 9.28 20.20
N SER A 113 23.53 10.51 19.70
CA SER A 113 23.03 11.64 20.49
C SER A 113 21.50 11.72 20.47
N ASN A 114 20.89 12.28 21.52
CA ASN A 114 19.45 12.52 21.55
C ASN A 114 19.00 13.46 20.42
N ASP A 115 19.85 14.39 19.98
CA ASP A 115 19.56 15.34 18.90
C ASP A 115 19.47 14.64 17.52
N ASP A 116 20.25 13.57 17.31
CA ASP A 116 20.20 12.74 16.09
C ASP A 116 18.90 11.92 16.04
N LEU A 117 18.48 11.34 17.18
CA LEU A 117 17.20 10.64 17.33
C LEU A 117 16.00 11.55 17.13
N ASP A 118 16.08 12.77 17.65
CA ASP A 118 15.07 13.80 17.49
C ASP A 118 14.90 14.18 16.00
N THR A 119 16.02 14.38 15.30
CA THR A 119 16.06 14.64 13.86
C THR A 119 15.50 13.46 13.05
N PHE A 120 15.81 12.24 13.47
CA PHE A 120 15.30 11.01 12.87
C PHE A 120 13.78 10.91 12.98
N PHE A 121 13.22 11.04 14.19
CA PHE A 121 11.77 10.92 14.40
C PHE A 121 11.00 12.05 13.73
N ALA A 122 11.56 13.26 13.67
CA ALA A 122 10.96 14.35 12.91
C ALA A 122 10.94 14.08 11.39
N SER A 123 11.96 13.39 10.86
CA SER A 123 11.99 12.94 9.47
C SER A 123 10.95 11.85 9.21
N LEU A 124 10.85 10.86 10.10
CA LEU A 124 9.87 9.77 10.03
C LEU A 124 8.43 10.27 10.15
N PHE A 125 8.19 11.29 10.98
CA PHE A 125 6.89 11.94 11.13
C PHE A 125 6.41 12.64 9.84
N SER A 126 7.36 13.10 9.03
CA SER A 126 7.09 13.77 7.74
C SER A 126 6.79 12.80 6.61
N LEU A 127 6.93 11.48 6.82
CA LEU A 127 6.64 10.46 5.81
C LEU A 127 5.20 9.95 5.91
N PRO A 128 4.44 9.82 4.80
CA PRO A 128 3.08 9.29 4.80
C PRO A 128 2.98 7.78 5.10
N SER A 129 4.12 7.08 5.01
CA SER A 129 4.28 5.69 5.42
C SER A 129 5.63 5.49 6.10
N TYR A 130 5.93 4.27 6.50
CA TYR A 130 7.27 3.90 6.96
C TYR A 130 8.28 4.02 5.80
N PRO A 131 9.59 4.06 6.08
CA PRO A 131 10.61 4.22 5.04
C PRO A 131 10.47 3.10 4.00
N PRO A 132 10.48 3.42 2.69
CA PRO A 132 10.59 2.38 1.69
C PRO A 132 11.92 1.64 1.89
N ALA A 133 11.90 0.31 1.75
CA ALA A 133 13.15 -0.41 1.52
C ALA A 133 13.77 0.19 0.25
N GLY A 134 15.08 0.49 0.28
CA GLY A 134 15.78 0.95 -0.91
C GLY A 134 15.53 -0.03 -2.06
N VAL A 135 15.46 0.47 -3.30
CA VAL A 135 15.42 -0.43 -4.46
C VAL A 135 16.71 -1.21 -4.45
N ILE A 136 16.59 -2.51 -4.26
CA ILE A 136 17.75 -3.40 -4.25
C ILE A 136 18.09 -3.64 -5.71
N ASP A 137 19.24 -3.11 -6.12
CA ASP A 137 19.75 -3.32 -7.48
C ASP A 137 19.90 -4.82 -7.74
N GLU A 138 19.67 -5.21 -9.00
CA GLU A 138 19.74 -6.61 -9.42
C GLU A 138 21.11 -7.19 -9.04
N PRO A 139 21.18 -8.26 -8.22
CA PRO A 139 22.45 -8.83 -7.83
C PRO A 139 23.15 -9.39 -9.08
N LEU A 140 24.33 -8.86 -9.37
CA LEU A 140 25.25 -9.49 -10.32
C LEU A 140 25.78 -10.75 -9.65
N PHE A 141 25.47 -11.91 -10.23
CA PHE A 141 25.98 -13.19 -9.78
C PHE A 141 27.51 -13.23 -9.91
N ASP A 142 28.21 -12.90 -8.83
CA ASP A 142 29.66 -13.09 -8.71
C ASP A 142 29.89 -14.37 -7.91
N GLY A 143 29.71 -15.50 -8.59
CA GLY A 143 29.91 -16.81 -7.97
C GLY A 143 31.36 -16.94 -7.48
N LEU A 144 31.55 -16.98 -6.15
CA LEU A 144 32.65 -17.60 -5.41
C LEU A 144 32.47 -17.37 -3.89
N GLY A 145 31.52 -18.09 -3.27
CA GLY A 145 31.40 -18.23 -1.81
C GLY A 145 31.94 -19.59 -1.30
N PRO A 146 32.38 -19.70 -0.04
CA PRO A 146 32.92 -20.94 0.57
C PRO A 146 31.89 -22.11 0.61
N PRO A 147 32.30 -23.36 0.92
CA PRO A 147 31.66 -24.59 0.46
C PRO A 147 30.51 -25.05 1.37
N HIS A 148 29.54 -24.17 1.65
CA HIS A 148 28.28 -24.63 2.22
C HIS A 148 27.37 -25.08 1.10
N ILE A 149 26.89 -26.33 1.19
CA ILE A 149 25.95 -26.90 0.23
C ILE A 149 24.58 -26.30 0.55
N HIS A 150 24.16 -25.30 -0.22
CA HIS A 150 22.81 -24.75 -0.12
C HIS A 150 21.82 -25.62 -0.89
N VAL A 151 20.69 -25.88 -0.24
CA VAL A 151 19.61 -26.71 -0.77
C VAL A 151 18.42 -25.84 -1.07
N LEU A 152 18.02 -25.79 -2.34
CA LEU A 152 16.88 -25.03 -2.82
C LEU A 152 15.67 -25.95 -2.99
N ARG A 153 14.48 -25.34 -2.98
CA ARG A 153 13.22 -26.01 -3.30
C ARG A 153 13.14 -26.27 -4.79
N ARG A 154 12.87 -27.51 -5.16
CA ARG A 154 12.58 -27.92 -6.53
C ARG A 154 11.32 -28.77 -6.57
N TYR A 155 10.50 -28.58 -7.59
CA TYR A 155 9.26 -29.33 -7.78
C TYR A 155 9.33 -30.15 -9.08
N LYS A 156 8.54 -31.22 -9.16
CA LYS A 156 8.56 -32.16 -10.29
C LYS A 156 7.35 -32.06 -11.21
N SER A 157 6.34 -31.27 -10.82
CA SER A 157 5.11 -31.11 -11.59
C SER A 157 4.39 -29.81 -11.22
N ASP A 158 3.42 -29.40 -12.06
CA ASP A 158 2.52 -28.28 -11.75
C ASP A 158 1.69 -28.59 -10.48
N ASP A 159 1.31 -29.86 -10.26
CA ASP A 159 0.57 -30.30 -9.07
C ASP A 159 1.37 -30.06 -7.79
N ASP A 160 2.66 -30.44 -7.76
CA ASP A 160 3.52 -30.23 -6.60
C ASP A 160 3.66 -28.73 -6.26
N VAL A 161 3.70 -27.86 -7.28
CA VAL A 161 3.74 -26.41 -7.09
C VAL A 161 2.43 -25.89 -6.51
N VAL A 162 1.29 -26.39 -6.98
CA VAL A 162 -0.04 -26.02 -6.47
C VAL A 162 -0.23 -26.49 -5.02
N GLN A 163 0.24 -27.68 -4.67
CA GLN A 163 0.23 -28.18 -3.30
C GLN A 163 1.07 -27.29 -2.36
N ALA A 164 2.28 -26.92 -2.78
CA ALA A 164 3.11 -25.97 -2.05
C ALA A 164 2.48 -24.57 -1.92
N TYR A 165 1.74 -24.12 -2.96
CA TYR A 165 0.97 -22.88 -2.87
C TYR A 165 -0.08 -22.94 -1.76
N TYR A 166 -0.87 -24.02 -1.67
CA TYR A 166 -1.91 -24.15 -0.64
C TYR A 166 -1.34 -24.20 0.78
N GLU A 167 -0.14 -24.76 0.95
CA GLU A 167 0.52 -24.82 2.26
C GLU A 167 1.19 -23.49 2.66
N LEU A 168 1.91 -22.84 1.74
CA LEU A 168 2.86 -21.77 2.07
C LEU A 168 2.36 -20.36 1.73
N ILE A 169 1.52 -20.20 0.70
CA ILE A 169 1.12 -18.90 0.16
C ILE A 169 -0.37 -18.62 0.41
N HIS A 170 -1.22 -19.61 0.15
CA HIS A 170 -2.68 -19.50 0.23
C HIS A 170 -3.22 -18.92 1.53
N PRO A 171 -2.69 -19.23 2.73
CA PRO A 171 -3.21 -18.65 3.97
C PRO A 171 -3.22 -17.12 3.95
N ALA A 172 -2.18 -16.48 3.42
CA ALA A 172 -2.07 -15.03 3.35
C ALA A 172 -2.48 -14.44 1.98
N PHE A 173 -2.56 -15.27 0.94
CA PHE A 173 -2.88 -14.84 -0.43
C PHE A 173 -3.76 -15.87 -1.17
N PRO A 174 -5.05 -16.02 -0.79
CA PRO A 174 -5.96 -17.04 -1.33
C PRO A 174 -6.54 -16.63 -2.70
N ILE A 175 -5.70 -16.68 -3.74
CA ILE A 175 -6.06 -16.36 -5.13
C ILE A 175 -6.64 -17.54 -5.91
N LEU A 176 -6.24 -18.77 -5.60
CA LEU A 176 -6.88 -19.98 -6.13
C LEU A 176 -8.15 -20.31 -5.34
N PRO A 177 -9.15 -21.00 -5.95
CA PRO A 177 -10.29 -21.55 -5.22
C PRO A 177 -9.85 -22.59 -4.15
N PRO A 178 -10.76 -23.13 -3.33
CA PRO A 178 -10.43 -24.22 -2.41
C PRO A 178 -9.74 -25.40 -3.11
N PRO A 179 -8.80 -26.08 -2.43
CA PRO A 179 -8.14 -27.25 -2.98
C PRO A 179 -9.13 -28.40 -3.16
N LEU A 180 -8.86 -29.29 -4.12
CA LEU A 180 -9.66 -30.49 -4.34
C LEU A 180 -9.43 -31.53 -3.24
N GLU A 181 -8.21 -31.58 -2.71
CA GLU A 181 -7.78 -32.45 -1.63
C GLU A 181 -7.57 -31.60 -0.37
N GLN A 182 -8.02 -32.09 0.78
CA GLN A 182 -7.86 -31.38 2.05
C GLN A 182 -6.44 -31.51 2.61
N ASP A 183 -5.81 -32.66 2.35
CA ASP A 183 -4.44 -32.96 2.76
C ASP A 183 -3.47 -32.36 1.75
N VAL A 184 -3.08 -31.10 1.99
CA VAL A 184 -2.05 -30.42 1.19
C VAL A 184 -0.71 -30.52 1.91
N GLU A 185 0.36 -30.75 1.15
CA GLU A 185 1.71 -30.83 1.68
C GLU A 185 2.70 -30.21 0.69
N ASP A 186 3.70 -29.53 1.22
CA ASP A 186 4.85 -29.04 0.47
C ASP A 186 5.75 -30.22 0.03
N ARG A 187 5.55 -30.68 -1.21
CA ARG A 187 6.32 -31.78 -1.84
C ARG A 187 7.62 -31.32 -2.49
N ALA A 188 8.25 -30.27 -1.97
CA ALA A 188 9.53 -29.79 -2.49
C ALA A 188 10.62 -30.85 -2.30
N GLU A 189 11.40 -31.07 -3.36
CA GLU A 189 12.61 -31.89 -3.30
C GLU A 189 13.83 -31.02 -2.99
N PRO A 190 14.74 -31.52 -2.12
CA PRO A 190 15.99 -30.84 -1.86
C PRO A 190 16.87 -30.89 -3.10
N TRP A 191 17.19 -29.72 -3.66
CA TRP A 191 18.04 -29.61 -4.83
C TRP A 191 19.29 -28.78 -4.57
N VAL A 192 20.45 -29.35 -4.90
CA VAL A 192 21.74 -28.64 -4.88
C VAL A 192 22.02 -28.08 -6.27
N PRO A 193 22.34 -26.77 -6.42
CA PRO A 193 22.58 -26.10 -7.71
C PRO A 193 23.80 -26.59 -8.52
N THR A 194 23.78 -27.84 -8.99
CA THR A 194 24.89 -28.47 -9.74
C THR A 194 24.58 -28.66 -11.23
N GLY A 195 23.48 -28.09 -11.74
CA GLY A 195 23.04 -28.23 -13.13
C GLY A 195 21.80 -27.39 -13.47
N GLN A 196 21.03 -27.85 -14.46
CA GLN A 196 19.78 -27.17 -14.85
C GLN A 196 18.73 -27.26 -13.73
N PHE A 197 18.07 -26.12 -13.47
CA PHE A 197 17.01 -26.02 -12.47
C PHE A 197 15.81 -26.90 -12.83
N PHE A 198 15.44 -26.91 -14.10
CA PHE A 198 14.47 -27.84 -14.68
C PHE A 198 15.20 -29.01 -15.34
N SER A 199 14.59 -30.20 -15.36
CA SER A 199 15.13 -31.37 -16.06
C SER A 199 13.99 -32.01 -16.83
N ASP A 200 13.19 -32.83 -16.16
CA ASP A 200 12.13 -33.60 -16.80
C ASP A 200 10.77 -32.86 -16.76
N TYR A 201 10.73 -31.78 -15.99
CA TYR A 201 9.58 -30.90 -15.79
C TYR A 201 10.00 -29.47 -16.11
N GLU A 202 9.37 -28.89 -17.13
CA GLU A 202 9.55 -27.51 -17.55
C GLU A 202 8.18 -26.80 -17.55
N PRO A 203 7.93 -25.89 -16.59
CA PRO A 203 6.65 -25.21 -16.48
C PRO A 203 6.48 -24.18 -17.59
N SER A 204 5.34 -24.21 -18.26
CA SER A 204 5.00 -23.24 -19.32
C SER A 204 3.92 -22.24 -18.90
N SER A 205 3.14 -22.58 -17.87
CA SER A 205 2.09 -21.72 -17.35
C SER A 205 2.68 -20.45 -16.71
N PRO A 206 2.18 -19.25 -17.05
CA PRO A 206 2.62 -18.01 -16.40
C PRO A 206 2.33 -18.01 -14.89
N LEU A 207 1.22 -18.65 -14.46
CA LEU A 207 0.84 -18.75 -13.05
C LEU A 207 1.83 -19.60 -12.25
N ILE A 208 2.12 -20.82 -12.71
CA ILE A 208 3.16 -21.69 -12.13
C ILE A 208 4.53 -21.02 -12.06
N LEU A 209 4.97 -20.35 -13.12
CA LEU A 209 6.24 -19.62 -13.12
C LEU A 209 6.28 -18.50 -12.07
N ALA A 210 5.17 -17.76 -11.91
CA ALA A 210 5.03 -16.72 -10.89
C ALA A 210 4.93 -17.29 -9.46
N LEU A 211 4.35 -18.49 -9.27
CA LEU A 211 4.37 -19.19 -7.98
C LEU A 211 5.79 -19.64 -7.63
N LEU A 212 6.49 -20.24 -8.59
CA LEU A 212 7.87 -20.71 -8.42
C LEU A 212 8.83 -19.56 -8.06
N SER A 213 8.65 -18.36 -8.62
CA SER A 213 9.49 -17.20 -8.28
C SER A 213 9.36 -16.76 -6.82
N ILE A 214 8.24 -17.07 -6.15
CA ILE A 214 8.04 -16.81 -4.73
C ILE A 214 8.47 -18.02 -3.90
N LEU A 215 8.10 -19.24 -4.32
CA LEU A 215 8.40 -20.47 -3.58
C LEU A 215 9.90 -20.73 -3.48
N VAL A 216 10.69 -20.44 -4.52
CA VAL A 216 12.14 -20.66 -4.50
C VAL A 216 12.87 -19.73 -3.52
N LEU A 217 12.27 -18.59 -3.17
CA LEU A 217 12.81 -17.67 -2.16
C LEU A 217 12.68 -18.23 -0.74
N LEU A 218 11.66 -19.05 -0.49
CA LEU A 218 11.46 -19.69 0.80
C LEU A 218 12.54 -20.77 1.02
N PRO A 219 13.20 -20.81 2.18
CA PRO A 219 14.17 -21.87 2.45
C PRO A 219 13.56 -23.27 2.40
N HIS A 220 14.34 -24.25 1.96
CA HIS A 220 13.97 -25.65 2.09
C HIS A 220 14.06 -26.07 3.58
N PRO A 221 13.15 -26.91 4.12
CA PRO A 221 13.21 -27.32 5.53
C PRO A 221 14.50 -28.07 5.93
N HIS A 222 15.23 -28.61 4.95
CA HIS A 222 16.53 -29.29 5.13
C HIS A 222 17.75 -28.39 4.91
N ASP A 223 17.56 -27.08 4.68
CA ASP A 223 18.66 -26.13 4.54
C ASP A 223 19.04 -25.55 5.92
N ASP A 224 19.99 -26.19 6.59
CA ASP A 224 20.53 -25.77 7.88
C ASP A 224 21.20 -24.37 7.83
N HIS A 225 21.51 -23.90 6.62
CA HIS A 225 22.21 -22.66 6.32
C HIS A 225 21.32 -21.65 5.58
N SER A 226 20.00 -21.73 5.82
CA SER A 226 19.00 -20.88 5.15
C SER A 226 19.21 -19.37 5.28
N SER A 227 19.89 -18.95 6.34
CA SER A 227 20.21 -17.55 6.66
C SER A 227 21.59 -17.11 6.18
N ASP A 228 22.29 -17.92 5.39
CA ASP A 228 23.58 -17.54 4.79
C ASP A 228 23.35 -16.64 3.56
N GLU A 229 24.25 -15.67 3.36
CA GLU A 229 24.15 -14.70 2.26
C GLU A 229 24.23 -15.37 0.90
N THR A 230 25.17 -16.31 0.72
CA THR A 230 25.32 -17.07 -0.54
C THR A 230 24.05 -17.88 -0.87
N GLY A 231 23.40 -18.47 0.14
CA GLY A 231 22.13 -19.16 -0.04
C GLY A 231 20.99 -18.22 -0.47
N ARG A 232 20.93 -17.02 0.11
CA ARG A 232 19.97 -15.98 -0.29
C ARG A 232 20.19 -15.51 -1.72
N GLU A 233 21.43 -15.18 -2.09
CA GLU A 233 21.80 -14.73 -3.43
C GLU A 233 21.44 -15.77 -4.49
N LEU A 234 21.69 -17.06 -4.20
CA LEU A 234 21.28 -18.16 -5.07
C LEU A 234 19.76 -18.20 -5.25
N ARG A 235 18.98 -18.19 -4.16
CA ARG A 235 17.52 -18.19 -4.23
C ARG A 235 17.00 -16.97 -5.02
N ALA A 236 17.58 -15.79 -4.79
CA ALA A 236 17.23 -14.55 -5.49
C ALA A 236 17.45 -14.64 -7.01
N GLY A 237 18.60 -15.17 -7.44
CA GLY A 237 18.92 -15.34 -8.87
C GLY A 237 17.95 -16.28 -9.60
N TYR A 238 17.57 -17.40 -8.98
CA TYR A 238 16.55 -18.30 -9.54
C TYR A 238 15.17 -17.65 -9.55
N ALA A 239 14.79 -16.97 -8.46
CA ALA A 239 13.51 -16.26 -8.36
C ALA A 239 13.35 -15.22 -9.47
N GLN A 240 14.41 -14.44 -9.75
CA GLN A 240 14.41 -13.43 -10.81
C GLN A 240 14.25 -14.08 -12.19
N SER A 241 15.00 -15.14 -12.47
CA SER A 241 14.91 -15.88 -13.74
C SER A 241 13.48 -16.42 -13.96
N LEU A 242 12.87 -17.01 -12.93
CA LEU A 242 11.50 -17.52 -12.98
C LEU A 242 10.46 -16.41 -13.17
N ALA A 243 10.64 -15.26 -12.49
CA ALA A 243 9.77 -14.10 -12.66
C ALA A 243 9.85 -13.53 -14.10
N GLN A 244 11.04 -13.50 -14.70
CA GLN A 244 11.22 -13.11 -16.10
C GLN A 244 10.55 -14.09 -17.06
N CYS A 245 10.70 -15.40 -16.84
CA CYS A 245 9.98 -16.42 -17.60
C CYS A 245 8.45 -16.25 -17.49
N ALA A 246 7.93 -15.93 -16.30
CA ALA A 246 6.50 -15.67 -16.10
C ALA A 246 6.02 -14.47 -16.93
N ILE A 247 6.75 -13.35 -16.89
CA ILE A 247 6.44 -12.13 -17.67
C ILE A 247 6.45 -12.43 -19.17
N GLU A 248 7.45 -13.17 -19.64
CA GLU A 248 7.55 -13.54 -21.05
C GLU A 248 6.41 -14.48 -21.47
N SER A 249 6.05 -15.45 -20.62
CA SER A 249 4.89 -16.33 -20.84
C SER A 249 3.57 -15.54 -20.91
N ILE A 250 3.39 -14.52 -20.06
CA ILE A 250 2.23 -13.61 -20.12
C ILE A 250 2.20 -12.86 -21.46
N ARG A 251 3.34 -12.32 -21.90
CA ARG A 251 3.45 -11.59 -23.17
C ARG A 251 3.09 -12.49 -24.36
N ILE A 252 3.64 -13.70 -24.41
CA ILE A 252 3.35 -14.70 -25.44
C ILE A 252 1.85 -15.06 -25.44
N ALA A 253 1.24 -15.29 -24.27
CA ALA A 253 -0.18 -15.60 -24.17
C ALA A 253 -1.07 -14.46 -24.71
N SER A 254 -0.68 -13.21 -24.50
CA SER A 254 -1.36 -12.02 -25.05
C SER A 254 -1.26 -11.93 -26.58
N GLU A 255 -0.13 -12.33 -27.16
CA GLU A 255 0.11 -12.32 -28.61
C GLU A 255 -0.65 -13.45 -29.36
N ILE A 256 -0.78 -14.62 -28.72
CA ILE A 256 -1.42 -15.82 -29.30
C ILE A 256 -2.96 -15.74 -29.27
N ALA A 257 -3.57 -14.81 -28.53
CA ALA A 257 -5.03 -14.62 -28.44
C ALA A 257 -5.75 -14.24 -29.77
N THR A 258 -5.08 -14.41 -30.92
CA THR A 258 -5.67 -14.36 -32.26
C THR A 258 -6.29 -15.72 -32.65
N PRO A 259 -7.52 -15.74 -33.22
CA PRO A 259 -8.42 -16.89 -33.14
C PRO A 259 -8.20 -17.98 -34.21
N THR A 260 -6.95 -18.38 -34.50
CA THR A 260 -6.69 -19.25 -35.66
C THR A 260 -6.29 -20.71 -35.39
N SER A 261 -6.09 -21.15 -34.14
CA SER A 261 -5.75 -22.57 -33.89
C SER A 261 -6.25 -23.12 -32.53
N PRO A 262 -7.29 -23.97 -32.50
CA PRO A 262 -7.82 -24.58 -31.27
C PRO A 262 -6.98 -25.75 -30.72
N SER A 263 -5.89 -26.13 -31.38
CA SER A 263 -5.11 -27.34 -31.10
C SER A 263 -3.83 -27.13 -30.27
N SER A 264 -3.65 -25.96 -29.66
CA SER A 264 -2.42 -25.60 -28.90
C SER A 264 -2.69 -25.10 -27.47
N LEU A 265 -3.89 -25.30 -26.94
CA LEU A 265 -4.24 -24.85 -25.59
C LEU A 265 -3.65 -25.81 -24.55
N ARG A 266 -2.81 -25.27 -23.68
CA ARG A 266 -2.24 -25.95 -22.51
C ARG A 266 -3.33 -26.38 -21.53
N SER A 267 -3.03 -27.37 -20.68
CA SER A 267 -3.89 -27.72 -19.55
C SER A 267 -3.96 -26.57 -18.53
N PRO A 268 -5.13 -26.35 -17.89
CA PRO A 268 -5.24 -25.39 -16.81
C PRO A 268 -4.48 -25.87 -15.58
N VAL A 269 -3.92 -24.92 -14.82
CA VAL A 269 -3.19 -25.20 -13.58
C VAL A 269 -4.06 -25.83 -12.50
N HIS A 270 -5.36 -25.52 -12.51
CA HIS A 270 -6.33 -26.06 -11.57
C HIS A 270 -7.64 -26.37 -12.30
N PRO A 271 -8.31 -27.52 -12.04
CA PRO A 271 -9.53 -27.91 -12.76
C PRO A 271 -10.69 -26.91 -12.66
N HIS A 272 -10.71 -26.11 -11.60
CA HIS A 272 -11.70 -25.05 -11.34
C HIS A 272 -11.19 -23.64 -11.64
N VAL A 273 -10.08 -23.49 -12.38
CA VAL A 273 -9.56 -22.19 -12.82
C VAL A 273 -9.58 -22.11 -14.34
N PRO A 274 -10.30 -21.14 -14.94
CA PRO A 274 -10.23 -20.89 -16.38
C PRO A 274 -8.81 -20.49 -16.79
N LEU A 275 -8.36 -20.94 -17.97
CA LEU A 275 -7.02 -20.61 -18.50
C LEU A 275 -6.79 -19.10 -18.59
N GLU A 276 -7.82 -18.34 -18.93
CA GLU A 276 -7.76 -16.89 -19.09
C GLU A 276 -7.50 -16.17 -17.76
N ASN A 277 -7.91 -16.76 -16.63
CA ASN A 277 -7.69 -16.19 -15.30
C ASN A 277 -6.23 -16.31 -14.86
N GLU A 278 -5.44 -17.20 -15.45
CA GLU A 278 -4.07 -17.41 -15.00
C GLU A 278 -3.16 -16.20 -15.24
N THR A 279 -3.39 -15.41 -16.30
CA THR A 279 -2.64 -14.18 -16.55
C THR A 279 -2.83 -13.13 -15.46
N PRO A 280 -4.06 -12.67 -15.12
CA PRO A 280 -4.24 -11.72 -14.01
C PRO A 280 -3.78 -12.29 -12.67
N MET A 281 -3.94 -13.61 -12.43
CA MET A 281 -3.42 -14.25 -11.21
C MET A 281 -1.89 -14.21 -11.13
N ALA A 282 -1.19 -14.50 -12.24
CA ALA A 282 0.27 -14.42 -12.31
C ALA A 282 0.77 -12.98 -12.09
N LEU A 283 0.11 -11.98 -12.69
CA LEU A 283 0.45 -10.57 -12.48
C LEU A 283 0.29 -10.15 -11.00
N CYS A 284 -0.75 -10.63 -10.32
CA CYS A 284 -0.92 -10.43 -8.87
C CYS A 284 0.23 -11.01 -8.04
N LEU A 285 0.67 -12.24 -8.35
CA LEU A 285 1.82 -12.86 -7.67
C LEU A 285 3.13 -12.13 -7.99
N LEU A 286 3.35 -11.72 -9.23
CA LEU A 286 4.52 -10.93 -9.61
C LEU A 286 4.53 -9.56 -8.93
N SER A 287 3.37 -8.91 -8.78
CA SER A 287 3.23 -7.69 -7.97
C SER A 287 3.65 -7.93 -6.52
N MET A 288 3.23 -9.05 -5.92
CA MET A 288 3.64 -9.43 -4.57
C MET A 288 5.13 -9.74 -4.48
N TYR A 289 5.70 -10.44 -5.46
CA TYR A 289 7.14 -10.70 -5.56
C TYR A 289 7.95 -9.40 -5.59
N GLN A 290 7.54 -8.42 -6.41
CA GLN A 290 8.20 -7.11 -6.46
C GLN A 290 8.15 -6.36 -5.13
N TYR A 291 7.03 -6.47 -4.40
CA TYR A 291 6.92 -5.89 -3.07
C TYR A 291 7.81 -6.59 -2.04
N LEU A 292 7.67 -7.91 -1.91
CA LEU A 292 8.31 -8.66 -0.82
C LEU A 292 9.82 -8.77 -1.02
N HIS A 293 10.27 -9.07 -2.24
CA HIS A 293 11.68 -9.34 -2.48
C HIS A 293 12.46 -8.07 -2.85
N HIS A 294 11.97 -7.30 -3.84
CA HIS A 294 12.70 -6.14 -4.39
C HIS A 294 12.38 -4.82 -3.70
N GLY A 295 11.25 -4.71 -3.00
CA GLY A 295 10.76 -3.43 -2.47
C GLY A 295 10.37 -2.42 -3.57
N ASN A 296 10.25 -2.87 -4.83
CA ASN A 296 10.03 -2.00 -5.97
C ASN A 296 8.54 -1.62 -6.10
N ALA A 297 8.14 -0.58 -5.37
CA ALA A 297 6.76 -0.09 -5.34
C ALA A 297 6.24 0.33 -6.72
N THR A 298 7.10 0.90 -7.57
CA THR A 298 6.74 1.30 -8.94
C THR A 298 6.39 0.09 -9.80
N LYS A 299 7.25 -0.94 -9.80
CA LYS A 299 7.00 -2.15 -10.58
C LYS A 299 5.84 -2.97 -10.01
N MET A 300 5.73 -3.05 -8.69
CA MET A 300 4.57 -3.62 -8.00
C MET A 300 3.27 -2.97 -8.52
N ARG A 301 3.19 -1.64 -8.51
CA ARG A 301 2.00 -0.92 -8.98
C ARG A 301 1.70 -1.18 -10.45
N GLN A 302 2.71 -1.13 -11.33
CA GLN A 302 2.52 -1.41 -12.76
C GLN A 302 1.91 -2.79 -12.99
N LEU A 303 2.42 -3.81 -12.29
CA LEU A 303 1.90 -5.18 -12.39
C LEU A 303 0.49 -5.31 -11.82
N ALA A 304 0.19 -4.64 -10.70
CA ALA A 304 -1.16 -4.60 -10.13
C ALA A 304 -2.17 -3.94 -11.08
N GLU A 305 -1.79 -2.84 -11.74
CA GLU A 305 -2.61 -2.16 -12.74
C GLU A 305 -2.85 -3.03 -13.97
N GLU A 306 -1.83 -3.75 -14.43
CA GLU A 306 -1.95 -4.70 -15.54
C GLU A 306 -2.86 -5.90 -15.16
N ALA A 307 -2.79 -6.39 -13.93
CA ALA A 307 -3.65 -7.44 -13.41
C ALA A 307 -5.12 -7.00 -13.37
N PHE A 308 -5.36 -5.78 -12.88
CA PHE A 308 -6.68 -5.16 -12.84
C PHE A 308 -7.26 -4.99 -14.25
N ASP A 309 -6.47 -4.44 -15.18
CA ASP A 309 -6.86 -4.25 -16.58
C ASP A 309 -7.19 -5.57 -17.28
N SER A 310 -6.37 -6.60 -17.03
CA SER A 310 -6.60 -7.94 -17.56
C SER A 310 -7.92 -8.52 -17.03
N SER A 311 -8.22 -8.33 -15.75
CA SER A 311 -9.46 -8.78 -15.13
C SER A 311 -10.69 -8.01 -15.63
N VAL A 312 -10.55 -6.71 -15.90
CA VAL A 312 -11.60 -5.90 -16.53
C VAL A 312 -11.88 -6.36 -17.96
N LYS A 313 -10.84 -6.67 -18.76
CA LYS A 313 -11.00 -7.24 -20.12
C LYS A 313 -11.77 -8.56 -20.12
N LEU A 314 -11.57 -9.38 -19.08
CA LEU A 314 -12.31 -10.62 -18.85
C LEU A 314 -13.71 -10.41 -18.23
N SER A 315 -14.13 -9.15 -18.03
CA SER A 315 -15.40 -8.79 -17.40
C SER A 315 -15.60 -9.35 -15.99
N LEU A 316 -14.52 -9.62 -15.25
CA LEU A 316 -14.58 -10.20 -13.90
C LEU A 316 -15.10 -9.22 -12.84
N HIS A 317 -15.31 -7.94 -13.20
CA HIS A 317 -15.88 -6.90 -12.35
C HIS A 317 -17.42 -6.88 -12.35
N ILE A 318 -18.04 -7.58 -13.30
CA ILE A 318 -19.49 -7.63 -13.49
C ILE A 318 -19.96 -9.08 -13.64
N LEU A 319 -19.54 -9.94 -12.71
CA LEU A 319 -19.97 -11.34 -12.70
C LEU A 319 -21.44 -11.48 -12.29
N PRO A 320 -22.20 -12.40 -12.89
CA PRO A 320 -23.52 -12.77 -12.42
C PRO A 320 -23.44 -13.57 -11.10
N HIS A 321 -24.57 -13.71 -10.41
CA HIS A 321 -24.73 -14.66 -9.30
C HIS A 321 -24.95 -16.09 -9.85
N ASP A 322 -24.02 -16.59 -10.65
CA ASP A 322 -24.04 -17.98 -11.10
C ASP A 322 -23.15 -18.87 -10.23
N ASP A 323 -23.51 -20.16 -10.17
CA ASP A 323 -22.78 -21.18 -9.41
C ASP A 323 -22.24 -22.25 -10.37
N THR A 324 -21.36 -21.79 -11.26
CA THR A 324 -20.51 -22.66 -12.09
C THR A 324 -19.27 -23.12 -11.31
N ASN A 325 -18.65 -24.22 -11.75
CA ASN A 325 -17.40 -24.71 -11.16
C ASN A 325 -16.23 -23.71 -11.23
N PHE A 326 -16.32 -22.64 -12.03
CA PHE A 326 -15.31 -21.60 -12.16
C PHE A 326 -15.62 -20.32 -11.39
N SER A 327 -16.81 -20.22 -10.79
CA SER A 327 -17.31 -18.96 -10.22
C SER A 327 -16.43 -18.46 -9.09
N GLU A 328 -15.99 -19.36 -8.21
CA GLU A 328 -15.12 -19.00 -7.09
C GLU A 328 -13.74 -18.51 -7.56
N ALA A 329 -13.13 -19.19 -8.53
CA ALA A 329 -11.88 -18.73 -9.12
C ALA A 329 -12.01 -17.34 -9.73
N ARG A 330 -13.10 -17.06 -10.45
CA ARG A 330 -13.37 -15.74 -11.04
C ARG A 330 -13.57 -14.65 -9.98
N ARG A 331 -14.31 -14.94 -8.91
CA ARG A 331 -14.48 -14.02 -7.77
C ARG A 331 -13.15 -13.73 -7.09
N ARG A 332 -12.35 -14.76 -6.79
CA ARG A 332 -11.02 -14.60 -6.19
C ARG A 332 -10.06 -13.83 -7.10
N THR A 333 -10.01 -14.12 -8.40
CA THR A 333 -9.22 -13.33 -9.35
C THR A 333 -9.59 -11.85 -9.28
N TRP A 334 -10.87 -11.52 -9.39
CA TRP A 334 -11.33 -10.13 -9.35
C TRP A 334 -10.92 -9.43 -8.05
N TRP A 335 -11.33 -9.97 -6.90
CA TRP A 335 -11.11 -9.32 -5.62
C TRP A 335 -9.63 -9.31 -5.21
N MET A 336 -8.82 -10.30 -5.60
CA MET A 336 -7.38 -10.24 -5.38
C MET A 336 -6.69 -9.19 -6.25
N THR A 337 -7.14 -8.98 -7.50
CA THR A 337 -6.61 -7.87 -8.32
C THR A 337 -6.97 -6.51 -7.73
N TYR A 338 -8.18 -6.38 -7.19
CA TYR A 338 -8.62 -5.19 -6.45
C TYR A 338 -7.75 -4.96 -5.21
N LEU A 339 -7.48 -6.00 -4.41
CA LEU A 339 -6.63 -5.91 -3.23
C LEU A 339 -5.17 -5.57 -3.58
N CYS A 340 -4.62 -6.09 -4.70
CA CYS A 340 -3.30 -5.70 -5.18
C CYS A 340 -3.23 -4.21 -5.52
N MET A 341 -4.28 -3.64 -6.11
CA MET A 341 -4.38 -2.20 -6.37
C MET A 341 -4.42 -1.39 -5.07
N CYS A 342 -5.21 -1.82 -4.08
CA CYS A 342 -5.24 -1.20 -2.75
C CYS A 342 -3.85 -1.22 -2.10
N ASN A 343 -3.21 -2.40 -2.08
CA ASN A 343 -1.86 -2.57 -1.55
C ASN A 343 -0.85 -1.66 -2.28
N ALA A 344 -0.90 -1.60 -3.61
CA ALA A 344 -0.03 -0.71 -4.38
C ALA A 344 -0.21 0.76 -3.95
N SER A 345 -1.44 1.22 -3.75
CA SER A 345 -1.72 2.57 -3.23
C SER A 345 -1.24 2.80 -1.80
N ILE A 346 -1.38 1.81 -0.92
CA ILE A 346 -0.90 1.90 0.48
C ILE A 346 0.63 2.01 0.52
N ILE A 347 1.33 1.22 -0.29
CA ILE A 347 2.79 1.16 -0.31
C ILE A 347 3.39 2.37 -1.02
N SER A 348 2.89 2.72 -2.21
CA SER A 348 3.36 3.89 -2.96
C SER A 348 2.89 5.22 -2.37
N CYS A 349 1.92 5.21 -1.46
CA CYS A 349 1.23 6.40 -0.96
C CYS A 349 0.58 7.24 -2.07
N GLU A 350 0.21 6.60 -3.18
CA GLU A 350 -0.40 7.25 -4.33
C GLU A 350 -1.82 6.73 -4.57
N SER A 351 -2.67 7.63 -5.08
CA SER A 351 -4.02 7.24 -5.50
C SER A 351 -3.95 6.26 -6.66
N PRO A 352 -4.87 5.27 -6.74
CA PRO A 352 -4.96 4.40 -7.91
C PRO A 352 -5.06 5.21 -9.20
N THR A 353 -4.30 4.86 -10.24
CA THR A 353 -4.32 5.58 -11.53
C THR A 353 -5.71 5.59 -12.16
N ARG A 354 -6.54 4.58 -11.85
CA ARG A 354 -7.95 4.51 -12.24
C ARG A 354 -8.85 4.55 -11.02
N PRO A 355 -9.92 5.38 -11.04
CA PRO A 355 -10.91 5.37 -9.98
C PRO A 355 -11.52 3.98 -9.79
N MET A 356 -11.31 3.40 -8.61
CA MET A 356 -11.87 2.11 -8.23
C MET A 356 -13.29 2.31 -7.69
N ILE A 357 -14.23 2.64 -8.58
CA ILE A 357 -15.61 2.97 -8.19
C ILE A 357 -16.38 1.69 -7.86
N THR A 358 -16.36 1.30 -6.60
CA THR A 358 -16.90 0.02 -6.11
C THR A 358 -18.38 -0.19 -6.42
N ASN A 359 -19.16 0.88 -6.55
CA ASN A 359 -20.58 0.83 -6.91
C ASN A 359 -20.85 0.34 -8.35
N THR A 360 -19.81 0.26 -9.18
CA THR A 360 -19.90 -0.25 -10.55
C THR A 360 -19.67 -1.75 -10.63
N PHE A 361 -19.24 -2.39 -9.53
CA PHE A 361 -18.94 -3.81 -9.51
C PHE A 361 -20.18 -4.59 -9.07
N THR A 362 -20.49 -5.66 -9.80
CA THR A 362 -21.58 -6.59 -9.43
C THR A 362 -21.06 -7.95 -9.00
N THR A 363 -19.74 -8.15 -9.05
CA THR A 363 -19.10 -9.42 -8.71
C THR A 363 -19.29 -9.75 -7.23
N PRO A 364 -19.87 -10.92 -6.88
CA PRO A 364 -20.03 -11.32 -5.49
C PRO A 364 -18.68 -11.49 -4.78
N TYR A 365 -18.65 -11.34 -3.47
CA TYR A 365 -17.46 -11.64 -2.67
C TYR A 365 -17.12 -13.13 -2.75
N PRO A 366 -15.83 -13.52 -2.67
CA PRO A 366 -15.46 -14.92 -2.59
C PRO A 366 -15.97 -15.55 -1.28
N SER A 367 -16.03 -16.87 -1.25
CA SER A 367 -16.55 -17.62 -0.12
C SER A 367 -15.42 -18.32 0.65
N ILE A 368 -15.55 -18.35 1.98
CA ILE A 368 -14.85 -19.28 2.86
C ILE A 368 -15.91 -20.06 3.62
N GLU A 369 -15.68 -21.37 3.77
CA GLU A 369 -16.64 -22.24 4.45
C GLU A 369 -16.93 -21.71 5.87
N ASN A 370 -18.20 -21.63 6.24
CA ASN A 370 -18.69 -21.16 7.54
C ASN A 370 -18.43 -19.67 7.87
N ASP A 371 -17.90 -18.86 6.95
CA ASP A 371 -17.73 -17.42 7.15
C ASP A 371 -17.93 -16.64 5.84
N SER A 372 -19.17 -16.21 5.57
CA SER A 372 -19.50 -15.45 4.36
C SER A 372 -19.00 -14.01 4.37
N GLU A 373 -18.64 -13.48 5.55
CA GLU A 373 -18.38 -12.06 5.74
C GLU A 373 -16.89 -11.72 5.75
N VAL A 374 -16.02 -12.71 5.95
CA VAL A 374 -14.56 -12.52 6.07
C VAL A 374 -13.97 -11.73 4.91
N TRP A 375 -14.31 -12.08 3.66
CA TRP A 375 -13.81 -11.39 2.48
C TRP A 375 -14.30 -9.95 2.40
N ARG A 376 -15.60 -9.74 2.62
CA ARG A 376 -16.20 -8.40 2.62
C ARG A 376 -15.52 -7.52 3.66
N LYS A 377 -15.38 -7.99 4.90
CA LYS A 377 -14.72 -7.26 5.98
C LYS A 377 -13.26 -6.94 5.65
N TYR A 378 -12.52 -7.91 5.10
CA TYR A 378 -11.12 -7.70 4.72
C TYR A 378 -10.98 -6.64 3.61
N ILE A 379 -11.82 -6.70 2.57
CA ILE A 379 -11.83 -5.71 1.48
C ILE A 379 -12.17 -4.32 2.02
N ARG A 380 -13.17 -4.20 2.90
CA ARG A 380 -13.52 -2.91 3.54
C ARG A 380 -12.40 -2.36 4.42
N ALA A 381 -11.67 -3.24 5.12
CA ALA A 381 -10.51 -2.84 5.90
C ALA A 381 -9.37 -2.29 5.02
N GLU A 382 -9.13 -2.90 3.85
CA GLU A 382 -8.13 -2.43 2.89
C GLU A 382 -8.54 -1.08 2.25
N GLU A 383 -9.81 -0.90 1.88
CA GLU A 383 -10.36 0.39 1.42
C GLU A 383 -10.19 1.49 2.48
N THR A 384 -10.43 1.13 3.75
CA THR A 384 -10.26 2.04 4.90
C THR A 384 -8.79 2.43 5.06
N LEU A 385 -7.86 1.49 4.87
CA LEU A 385 -6.43 1.77 4.96
C LEU A 385 -5.90 2.60 3.79
N VAL A 386 -6.41 2.39 2.57
CA VAL A 386 -6.15 3.28 1.43
C VAL A 386 -6.62 4.70 1.77
N SER A 387 -7.85 4.83 2.30
CA SER A 387 -8.42 6.13 2.67
C SER A 387 -7.60 6.83 3.75
N ALA A 388 -7.20 6.13 4.82
CA ALA A 388 -6.33 6.67 5.86
C ALA A 388 -4.96 7.09 5.33
N THR A 389 -4.38 6.29 4.42
CA THR A 389 -3.10 6.61 3.80
C THR A 389 -3.18 7.86 2.94
N LEU A 390 -4.17 7.96 2.05
CA LEU A 390 -4.32 9.10 1.15
C LEU A 390 -4.74 10.37 1.91
N LEU A 391 -5.55 10.25 2.96
CA LEU A 391 -5.89 11.38 3.83
C LEU A 391 -4.65 11.92 4.54
N LEU A 392 -3.78 11.04 5.03
CA LEU A 392 -2.51 11.45 5.64
C LEU A 392 -1.56 12.09 4.62
N VAL A 393 -1.46 11.55 3.40
CA VAL A 393 -0.68 12.16 2.31
C VAL A 393 -1.20 13.58 2.02
N ALA A 394 -2.52 13.74 1.89
CA ALA A 394 -3.14 15.03 1.63
C ALA A 394 -2.87 16.02 2.77
N LEU A 395 -2.92 15.57 4.03
CA LEU A 395 -2.57 16.39 5.19
C LEU A 395 -1.10 16.85 5.15
N LEU A 396 -0.17 15.94 4.86
CA LEU A 396 1.27 16.24 4.81
C LEU A 396 1.67 17.14 3.62
N ARG A 397 0.91 17.12 2.52
CA ARG A 397 1.09 18.04 1.39
C ARG A 397 0.61 19.47 1.69
N GLY A 398 -0.14 19.68 2.76
CA GLY A 398 -0.72 20.98 3.12
C GLY A 398 -1.98 21.34 2.31
N PHE A 399 -2.61 22.48 2.62
CA PHE A 399 -3.88 22.89 2.00
C PHE A 399 -4.10 24.41 2.00
N SER A 400 -4.89 24.89 1.03
CA SER A 400 -4.96 26.31 0.63
C SER A 400 -6.17 27.09 1.12
N SER A 401 -7.19 26.41 1.64
CA SER A 401 -8.47 27.04 1.95
C SER A 401 -8.86 26.76 3.41
N PRO A 402 -9.44 27.74 4.12
CA PRO A 402 -10.12 27.48 5.39
C PRO A 402 -11.24 26.43 5.28
N THR A 403 -11.83 26.26 4.09
CA THR A 403 -12.78 25.15 3.86
C THR A 403 -12.11 23.78 3.97
N SER A 404 -10.84 23.66 3.56
CA SER A 404 -10.07 22.42 3.66
C SER A 404 -9.86 22.00 5.11
N ILE A 405 -9.76 22.94 6.06
CA ILE A 405 -9.65 22.63 7.49
C ILE A 405 -10.90 21.89 7.97
N VAL A 406 -12.08 22.42 7.63
CA VAL A 406 -13.36 21.79 7.98
C VAL A 406 -13.50 20.42 7.29
N ASP A 407 -13.08 20.32 6.03
CA ASP A 407 -13.11 19.05 5.30
C ASP A 407 -12.19 18.01 5.95
N PHE A 408 -10.96 18.37 6.37
CA PHE A 408 -10.06 17.46 7.09
C PHE A 408 -10.66 17.02 8.42
N TRP A 409 -11.22 17.95 9.20
CA TRP A 409 -11.87 17.61 10.47
C TRP A 409 -13.00 16.60 10.27
N GLN A 410 -13.87 16.83 9.28
CA GLN A 410 -14.98 15.94 8.98
C GLN A 410 -14.49 14.58 8.47
N ASN A 411 -13.49 14.57 7.57
CA ASN A 411 -12.94 13.35 7.00
C ASN A 411 -12.22 12.50 8.06
N ILE A 412 -11.44 13.12 8.96
CA ILE A 412 -10.75 12.43 10.06
C ILE A 412 -11.78 11.85 11.04
N HIS A 413 -12.79 12.65 11.42
CA HIS A 413 -13.86 12.17 12.31
C HIS A 413 -14.61 11.00 11.68
N PHE A 414 -15.06 11.16 10.43
CA PHE A 414 -15.82 10.14 9.70
C PHE A 414 -15.02 8.85 9.53
N LEU A 415 -13.74 8.97 9.15
CA LEU A 415 -12.86 7.82 9.00
C LEU A 415 -12.64 7.11 10.33
N ASN A 416 -12.44 7.84 11.43
CA ASN A 416 -12.35 7.22 12.77
C ASN A 416 -13.62 6.45 13.13
N THR A 417 -14.80 7.03 12.92
CA THR A 417 -16.08 6.35 13.18
C THR A 417 -16.22 5.07 12.35
N ILE A 418 -15.78 5.08 11.09
CA ILE A 418 -15.76 3.87 10.25
C ILE A 418 -14.81 2.82 10.81
N ILE A 419 -13.61 3.22 11.23
CA ILE A 419 -12.60 2.31 11.80
C ILE A 419 -13.15 1.66 13.07
N GLU A 420 -13.66 2.45 14.01
CA GLU A 420 -14.25 1.96 15.27
C GLU A 420 -15.43 1.03 15.01
N SER A 421 -16.33 1.39 14.09
CA SER A 421 -17.48 0.55 13.74
C SER A 421 -17.08 -0.78 13.10
N GLN A 422 -15.99 -0.82 12.33
CA GLN A 422 -15.49 -2.07 11.73
C GLN A 422 -14.67 -2.91 12.71
N LEU A 423 -14.01 -2.28 13.68
CA LEU A 423 -13.31 -2.95 14.77
C LEU A 423 -14.29 -3.56 15.79
N ASP A 424 -15.50 -3.02 15.91
CA ASP A 424 -16.51 -3.54 16.83
C ASP A 424 -16.83 -5.02 16.52
N GLY A 425 -16.70 -5.87 17.55
CA GLY A 425 -16.85 -7.32 17.43
C GLY A 425 -15.72 -8.06 16.68
N LEU A 426 -14.59 -7.40 16.36
CA LEU A 426 -13.37 -8.06 15.91
C LEU A 426 -12.38 -8.22 17.08
N ASP A 427 -12.08 -9.46 17.45
CA ASP A 427 -11.06 -9.73 18.46
C ASP A 427 -9.65 -9.75 17.85
N ALA A 428 -8.72 -9.01 18.47
CA ALA A 428 -7.30 -9.03 18.12
C ALA A 428 -6.65 -10.43 18.28
N GLY A 429 -7.29 -11.31 19.06
CA GLY A 429 -6.73 -12.55 19.54
C GLY A 429 -7.68 -13.74 19.43
N GLY A 430 -7.90 -14.25 18.22
CA GLY A 430 -8.30 -15.65 18.09
C GLY A 430 -7.16 -16.54 18.59
N THR A 431 -7.36 -17.30 19.65
CA THR A 431 -6.40 -18.29 20.16
C THR A 431 -6.34 -19.44 19.18
N GLN A 432 -5.36 -19.48 18.27
CA GLN A 432 -5.12 -20.70 17.50
C GLN A 432 -3.63 -20.96 17.40
N SER A 433 -3.28 -22.13 17.93
CA SER A 433 -2.02 -22.82 17.66
C SER A 433 -1.91 -23.11 16.18
N ARG A 434 -0.68 -23.15 15.66
CA ARG A 434 -0.35 -23.70 14.34
C ARG A 434 -0.74 -25.17 14.31
N ASP A 435 -2.01 -25.46 14.06
CA ASP A 435 -2.44 -26.82 13.81
C ASP A 435 -2.33 -27.04 12.30
N SER A 436 -1.19 -27.56 11.86
CA SER A 436 -0.96 -27.93 10.46
C SER A 436 -1.96 -28.98 9.96
N SER A 437 -2.77 -29.58 10.84
CA SER A 437 -3.89 -30.44 10.46
C SER A 437 -5.15 -29.68 10.02
N GLN A 438 -5.17 -28.35 10.13
CA GLN A 438 -6.31 -27.56 9.66
C GLN A 438 -6.37 -27.49 8.13
N PRO A 439 -7.56 -27.72 7.53
CA PRO A 439 -7.86 -27.43 6.15
C PRO A 439 -7.33 -26.07 5.64
N PRO A 440 -6.79 -25.99 4.42
CA PRO A 440 -6.22 -24.76 3.86
C PRO A 440 -7.18 -23.56 3.87
N GLU A 441 -8.46 -23.78 3.58
CA GLU A 441 -9.47 -22.72 3.58
C GLU A 441 -9.78 -22.18 4.98
N MET A 442 -9.73 -23.03 6.01
CA MET A 442 -9.88 -22.56 7.40
C MET A 442 -8.69 -21.68 7.79
N ARG A 443 -7.46 -22.09 7.44
CA ARG A 443 -6.25 -21.29 7.65
C ARG A 443 -6.32 -19.95 6.92
N ALA A 444 -6.79 -19.94 5.67
CA ALA A 444 -7.02 -18.71 4.93
C ALA A 444 -8.04 -17.81 5.63
N GLY A 445 -9.18 -18.36 6.08
CA GLY A 445 -10.20 -17.60 6.81
C GLY A 445 -9.69 -17.00 8.12
N ASP A 446 -8.94 -17.78 8.91
CA ASP A 446 -8.29 -17.32 10.14
C ASP A 446 -7.28 -16.20 9.87
N CYS A 447 -6.47 -16.35 8.82
CA CYS A 447 -5.50 -15.35 8.41
C CYS A 447 -6.21 -14.06 7.95
N LEU A 448 -7.21 -14.14 7.07
CA LEU A 448 -7.97 -12.99 6.60
C LEU A 448 -8.67 -12.22 7.74
N ARG A 449 -9.21 -12.91 8.75
CA ARG A 449 -9.78 -12.26 9.94
C ARG A 449 -8.74 -11.47 10.72
N ARG A 450 -7.55 -12.04 10.93
CA ARG A 450 -6.43 -11.32 11.58
C ARG A 450 -5.96 -10.14 10.74
N LEU A 451 -5.82 -10.33 9.42
CA LEU A 451 -5.43 -9.27 8.51
C LEU A 451 -6.43 -8.13 8.51
N THR A 452 -7.73 -8.42 8.52
CA THR A 452 -8.79 -7.40 8.66
C THR A 452 -8.53 -6.50 9.88
N TRP A 453 -8.30 -7.11 11.05
CA TRP A 453 -8.02 -6.35 12.28
C TRP A 453 -6.70 -5.57 12.18
N ILE A 454 -5.64 -6.15 11.61
CA ILE A 454 -4.33 -5.49 11.43
C ILE A 454 -4.47 -4.28 10.49
N ARG A 455 -5.23 -4.40 9.40
CA ARG A 455 -5.44 -3.32 8.43
C ARG A 455 -6.26 -2.17 9.02
N LEU A 456 -7.32 -2.47 9.78
CA LEU A 456 -8.09 -1.45 10.51
C LEU A 456 -7.23 -0.75 11.56
N THR A 457 -6.43 -1.51 12.31
CA THR A 457 -5.53 -0.94 13.32
C THR A 457 -4.42 -0.09 12.70
N SER A 458 -3.92 -0.48 11.52
CA SER A 458 -3.00 0.35 10.71
C SER A 458 -3.67 1.66 10.26
N SER A 459 -4.95 1.59 9.90
CA SER A 459 -5.75 2.77 9.51
C SER A 459 -5.93 3.71 10.69
N HIS A 460 -6.15 3.17 11.89
CA HIS A 460 -6.29 3.90 13.14
C HIS A 460 -4.99 4.67 13.46
N ILE A 461 -3.84 3.99 13.38
CA ILE A 461 -2.53 4.64 13.56
C ILE A 461 -2.33 5.77 12.54
N LYS A 462 -2.59 5.53 11.25
CA LYS A 462 -2.41 6.57 10.21
C LYS A 462 -3.32 7.78 10.41
N THR A 463 -4.52 7.57 10.95
CA THR A 463 -5.49 8.64 11.24
C THR A 463 -5.05 9.52 12.42
N HIS A 464 -4.47 8.92 13.47
CA HIS A 464 -4.15 9.61 14.72
C HIS A 464 -2.70 10.06 14.87
N ARG A 465 -1.74 9.38 14.23
CA ARG A 465 -0.31 9.56 14.53
C ARG A 465 0.19 10.99 14.34
N TYR A 466 -0.37 11.72 13.37
CA TYR A 466 0.04 13.10 13.16
C TYR A 466 -0.34 13.95 14.39
N HIS A 467 -1.60 13.92 14.80
CA HIS A 467 -2.03 14.69 15.98
C HIS A 467 -1.38 14.20 17.29
N ALA A 468 -1.10 12.90 17.40
CA ALA A 468 -0.47 12.31 18.58
C ALA A 468 0.92 12.91 18.89
N PHE A 469 1.73 13.14 17.84
CA PHE A 469 3.13 13.52 17.99
C PHE A 469 3.45 14.95 17.51
N LEU A 470 2.50 15.66 16.89
CA LEU A 470 2.68 17.04 16.41
C LEU A 470 3.13 18.00 17.53
N SER A 471 2.62 17.83 18.75
CA SER A 471 2.93 18.70 19.89
C SER A 471 4.34 18.48 20.47
N SER A 472 5.14 17.58 19.90
CA SER A 472 6.53 17.39 20.31
C SER A 472 7.36 18.61 19.90
N THR A 473 8.08 19.20 20.84
CA THR A 473 8.93 20.39 20.63
C THR A 473 9.97 20.18 19.53
N ILE A 474 10.40 18.95 19.33
CA ILE A 474 11.34 18.52 18.29
C ILE A 474 10.72 18.61 16.89
N VAL A 475 9.50 18.09 16.77
CA VAL A 475 8.73 18.07 15.52
C VAL A 475 8.39 19.51 15.10
N LEU A 476 7.99 20.34 16.07
CA LEU A 476 7.71 21.77 15.86
C LEU A 476 8.96 22.55 15.39
N LYS A 477 10.11 22.38 16.06
CA LYS A 477 11.38 23.04 15.66
C LYS A 477 11.79 22.73 14.22
N ARG A 478 11.52 21.51 13.74
CA ARG A 478 11.82 21.13 12.34
C ARG A 478 10.90 21.86 11.36
N PHE A 479 9.63 22.07 11.71
CA PHE A 479 8.70 22.86 10.89
C PHE A 479 9.09 24.33 10.80
N GLU A 480 9.57 24.92 11.91
CA GLU A 480 10.11 26.29 11.94
C GLU A 480 11.38 26.45 11.08
N SER A 481 12.16 25.36 10.88
CA SER A 481 13.43 25.36 10.13
C SER A 481 13.30 25.16 8.62
N LEU A 482 12.13 24.75 8.11
CA LEU A 482 11.91 24.55 6.68
C LEU A 482 11.89 25.93 5.98
N PRO A 483 12.69 26.15 4.92
CA PRO A 483 12.72 27.44 4.23
C PRO A 483 11.32 27.75 3.70
N SER A 484 10.73 28.83 4.21
CA SER A 484 9.50 29.40 3.69
C SER A 484 9.69 29.57 2.19
N SER A 485 8.91 28.85 1.39
CA SER A 485 8.99 28.92 -0.07
C SER A 485 8.95 30.41 -0.48
N GLU A 486 10.01 30.87 -1.14
CA GLU A 486 10.19 32.27 -1.53
C GLU A 486 8.96 32.82 -2.25
N THR A 487 8.12 33.58 -1.56
CA THR A 487 7.42 34.75 -2.13
C THR A 487 6.67 35.52 -1.05
N LEU A 488 7.30 36.59 -0.55
CA LEU A 488 6.76 37.96 -0.61
C LEU A 488 7.75 38.90 0.09
N GLU A 489 8.44 39.70 -0.71
CA GLU A 489 9.26 40.79 -0.22
C GLU A 489 8.43 41.77 0.62
N ALA A 490 9.07 42.19 1.71
CA ALA A 490 8.86 43.44 2.45
C ALA A 490 7.57 43.61 3.27
N SER A 491 7.65 43.22 4.53
CA SER A 491 7.47 44.19 5.63
C SER A 491 8.14 43.68 6.91
N THR A 492 9.20 44.38 7.30
CA THR A 492 9.85 44.29 8.61
C THR A 492 8.87 44.63 9.72
N THR A 493 8.70 43.74 10.71
CA THR A 493 8.92 43.95 12.16
C THR A 493 8.38 42.76 12.94
N SER A 494 9.02 42.53 14.11
CA SER A 494 8.77 41.55 15.18
C SER A 494 9.13 40.08 14.92
N ASP A 495 10.34 39.74 15.38
CA ASP A 495 10.60 38.58 16.25
C ASP A 495 9.47 38.38 17.28
N GLU A 496 9.22 37.11 17.60
CA GLU A 496 8.23 36.54 18.54
C GLU A 496 6.94 35.96 17.93
N THR A 497 6.73 34.67 18.24
CA THR A 497 5.49 33.86 18.19
C THR A 497 5.04 33.19 16.88
N PHE A 498 5.82 32.22 16.40
CA PHE A 498 5.33 31.19 15.45
C PHE A 498 4.64 29.99 16.14
N SER A 499 4.67 29.89 17.49
CA SER A 499 4.33 28.67 18.23
C SER A 499 2.90 28.54 18.77
N LEU A 500 2.07 29.59 18.73
CA LEU A 500 0.70 29.58 19.29
C LEU A 500 -0.40 29.46 18.22
N GLU A 501 -0.16 29.90 16.98
CA GLU A 501 -1.13 29.79 15.88
C GLU A 501 -1.24 28.35 15.34
N GLU A 502 -0.14 27.58 15.27
CA GLU A 502 -0.13 26.19 14.80
C GLU A 502 -0.90 25.24 15.72
N MET A 503 -0.82 25.45 17.05
CA MET A 503 -1.61 24.69 18.02
C MET A 503 -3.11 25.02 17.90
N GLY A 504 -3.44 26.28 17.56
CA GLY A 504 -4.79 26.70 17.23
C GLY A 504 -5.31 26.08 15.93
N ILE A 505 -4.47 25.94 14.90
CA ILE A 505 -4.83 25.31 13.63
C ILE A 505 -4.99 23.79 13.79
N ALA A 506 -4.10 23.12 14.54
CA ALA A 506 -4.21 21.69 14.82
C ALA A 506 -5.55 21.36 15.50
N SER A 507 -5.98 22.16 16.47
CA SER A 507 -7.28 21.99 17.13
C SER A 507 -8.51 22.19 16.21
N GLN A 508 -8.31 22.81 15.05
CA GLN A 508 -9.36 22.98 14.03
C GLN A 508 -9.35 21.86 12.98
N ILE A 509 -8.19 21.23 12.73
CA ILE A 509 -8.04 20.11 11.79
C ILE A 509 -8.45 18.80 12.46
N PHE A 510 -8.07 18.57 13.72
CA PHE A 510 -8.25 17.29 14.40
C PHE A 510 -9.45 17.32 15.34
N PRO A 511 -10.38 16.35 15.23
CA PRO A 511 -11.55 16.25 16.11
C PRO A 511 -11.25 15.66 17.49
N PHE A 512 -10.02 15.21 17.71
CA PHE A 512 -9.57 14.55 18.93
C PHE A 512 -8.47 15.38 19.59
N THR A 513 -8.28 15.19 20.89
CA THR A 513 -7.12 15.75 21.60
C THR A 513 -5.85 14.97 21.30
N ALA A 514 -4.70 15.61 21.52
CA ALA A 514 -3.39 14.98 21.32
C ALA A 514 -3.20 13.80 22.27
N SER A 515 -3.74 13.89 23.50
CA SER A 515 -3.72 12.81 24.49
C SER A 515 -4.52 11.59 24.04
N GLU A 516 -5.75 11.79 23.57
CA GLU A 516 -6.58 10.71 23.01
C GLU A 516 -5.88 10.02 21.82
N SER A 517 -5.31 10.82 20.92
CA SER A 517 -4.61 10.29 19.75
C SER A 517 -3.34 9.52 20.12
N ARG A 518 -2.58 9.98 21.13
CA ARG A 518 -1.44 9.23 21.68
C ARG A 518 -1.85 7.90 22.27
N LYS A 519 -2.90 7.88 23.08
CA LYS A 519 -3.43 6.65 23.68
C LYS A 519 -3.85 5.65 22.60
N ILE A 520 -4.57 6.12 21.58
CA ILE A 520 -4.98 5.31 20.43
C ILE A 520 -3.77 4.73 19.70
N CYS A 521 -2.75 5.54 19.38
CA CYS A 521 -1.54 5.09 18.71
C CYS A 521 -0.75 4.07 19.55
N PHE A 522 -0.63 4.29 20.86
CA PHE A 522 0.01 3.38 21.79
C PHE A 522 -0.69 2.01 21.83
N GLU A 523 -2.01 2.00 22.07
CA GLU A 523 -2.77 0.75 22.15
C GLU A 523 -2.78 0.01 20.81
N SER A 524 -2.97 0.75 19.71
CA SER A 524 -3.00 0.18 18.36
C SER A 524 -1.65 -0.44 17.98
N SER A 525 -0.55 0.25 18.24
CA SER A 525 0.79 -0.25 17.87
C SER A 525 1.21 -1.49 18.66
N THR A 526 0.99 -1.49 19.97
CA THR A 526 1.37 -2.61 20.86
C THR A 526 0.54 -3.88 20.59
N LYS A 527 -0.80 -3.74 20.51
CA LYS A 527 -1.70 -4.86 20.18
C LYS A 527 -1.43 -5.38 18.76
N MET A 528 -1.15 -4.49 17.81
CA MET A 528 -0.87 -4.89 16.43
C MET A 528 0.46 -5.62 16.28
N ALA A 529 1.52 -5.18 16.96
CA ALA A 529 2.78 -5.90 16.97
C ALA A 529 2.62 -7.32 17.53
N ALA A 530 1.85 -7.49 18.61
CA ALA A 530 1.55 -8.82 19.17
C ALA A 530 0.77 -9.70 18.19
N ALA A 531 -0.27 -9.17 17.55
CA ALA A 531 -1.05 -9.89 16.55
C ALA A 531 -0.20 -10.32 15.34
N LEU A 532 0.69 -9.43 14.87
CA LEU A 532 1.61 -9.70 13.77
C LEU A 532 2.62 -10.80 14.11
N LYS A 533 3.18 -10.78 15.32
CA LYS A 533 4.08 -11.85 15.80
C LYS A 533 3.39 -13.21 15.82
N MET A 534 2.11 -13.26 16.21
CA MET A 534 1.35 -14.51 16.16
C MET A 534 1.02 -14.93 14.72
N LEU A 535 0.75 -13.97 13.83
CA LEU A 535 0.46 -14.28 12.43
C LEU A 535 1.71 -14.77 11.70
N SER A 536 2.86 -14.15 11.94
CA SER A 536 4.12 -14.46 11.26
C SER A 536 4.66 -15.86 11.57
N SER A 537 4.23 -16.51 12.65
CA SER A 537 4.59 -17.89 12.93
C SER A 537 3.77 -18.92 12.14
N ASN A 538 2.69 -18.47 11.49
CA ASN A 538 1.68 -19.31 10.84
C ASN A 538 1.60 -19.15 9.32
N VAL A 539 2.32 -18.19 8.74
CA VAL A 539 2.34 -17.91 7.30
C VAL A 539 3.76 -17.75 6.79
N SER A 540 4.01 -18.09 5.53
CA SER A 540 5.34 -18.00 4.93
C SER A 540 5.55 -16.73 4.10
N VAL A 541 4.47 -16.02 3.75
CA VAL A 541 4.51 -14.77 2.98
C VAL A 541 3.77 -13.65 3.71
N ALA A 542 4.20 -12.40 3.48
CA ALA A 542 3.75 -11.25 4.26
C ALA A 542 3.34 -10.04 3.43
N PRO A 543 2.23 -10.11 2.65
CA PRO A 543 1.71 -8.93 1.92
C PRO A 543 1.33 -7.75 2.84
N PHE A 544 1.40 -7.95 4.16
CA PHE A 544 1.07 -7.01 5.22
C PHE A 544 2.28 -6.54 6.04
N ALA A 545 3.51 -6.89 5.66
CA ALA A 545 4.73 -6.58 6.42
C ALA A 545 4.91 -5.07 6.73
N CYS A 546 4.40 -4.21 5.84
CA CYS A 546 4.25 -2.78 6.07
C CYS A 546 3.62 -2.41 7.43
N SER A 547 2.67 -3.22 7.89
CA SER A 547 1.95 -3.02 9.14
C SER A 547 2.86 -3.28 10.34
N ALA A 548 3.82 -4.21 10.24
CA ALA A 548 4.80 -4.47 11.30
C ALA A 548 5.74 -3.30 11.50
N ALA A 549 6.27 -2.75 10.41
CA ALA A 549 7.07 -1.53 10.47
C ALA A 549 6.26 -0.35 11.05
N LEU A 550 5.01 -0.16 10.59
CA LEU A 550 4.14 0.88 11.12
C LEU A 550 3.91 0.73 12.63
N ALA A 551 3.64 -0.48 13.12
CA ALA A 551 3.52 -0.77 14.55
C ALA A 551 4.82 -0.46 15.31
N GLY A 552 5.95 -1.00 14.84
CA GLY A 552 7.25 -0.85 15.49
C GLY A 552 7.69 0.60 15.60
N TYR A 553 7.62 1.35 14.49
CA TYR A 553 7.96 2.77 14.49
C TYR A 553 7.02 3.63 15.33
N THR A 554 5.73 3.30 15.38
CA THR A 554 4.78 4.01 16.25
C THR A 554 5.06 3.74 17.73
N ALA A 555 5.41 2.50 18.08
CA ALA A 555 5.83 2.14 19.44
C ALA A 555 7.15 2.84 19.81
N LEU A 556 8.11 2.96 18.88
CA LEU A 556 9.36 3.72 19.07
C LEU A 556 9.10 5.21 19.32
N MET A 557 8.27 5.85 18.50
CA MET A 557 7.89 7.25 18.70
C MET A 557 7.20 7.46 20.05
N THR A 558 6.29 6.54 20.42
CA THR A 558 5.60 6.60 21.71
C THR A 558 6.60 6.46 22.87
N HIS A 559 7.51 5.48 22.79
CA HIS A 559 8.58 5.30 23.77
C HIS A 559 9.45 6.55 23.93
N HIS A 560 9.91 7.12 22.81
CA HIS A 560 10.78 8.29 22.79
C HIS A 560 10.11 9.53 23.37
N PHE A 561 8.89 9.86 22.93
CA PHE A 561 8.21 11.08 23.40
C PHE A 561 7.68 10.96 24.83
N THR A 562 7.41 9.76 25.33
CA THR A 562 7.08 9.53 26.74
C THR A 562 8.31 9.73 27.65
N SER A 563 9.53 9.58 27.13
CA SER A 563 10.77 9.83 27.88
C SER A 563 11.15 11.31 27.98
N SER A 564 10.71 12.12 27.02
CA SER A 564 10.99 13.55 26.93
C SER A 564 9.90 14.42 27.56
N SER A 565 8.69 13.89 27.78
CA SER A 565 7.63 14.53 28.57
C SER A 565 7.80 14.24 30.06
N THR A 566 8.79 14.85 30.71
CA THR A 566 8.77 14.99 32.18
C THR A 566 7.76 16.07 32.56
N ASP A 567 6.48 15.77 32.46
CA ASP A 567 5.43 16.58 33.12
C ASP A 567 5.46 16.20 34.61
N GLU A 568 5.71 17.17 35.50
CA GLU A 568 5.87 16.96 36.95
C GLU A 568 4.65 16.32 37.66
N ASN A 569 3.55 16.10 36.94
CA ASN A 569 2.27 15.61 37.45
C ASN A 569 1.90 14.16 37.05
N GLU A 570 2.66 13.49 36.16
CA GLU A 570 2.38 12.08 35.81
C GLU A 570 3.16 11.11 36.71
N PRO A 571 2.53 10.08 37.30
CA PRO A 571 3.23 9.15 38.16
C PRO A 571 4.29 8.40 37.35
N GLN A 572 5.57 8.54 37.73
CA GLN A 572 6.73 7.90 37.07
C GLN A 572 6.52 6.41 36.74
N THR A 573 5.78 5.70 37.60
CA THR A 573 5.45 4.28 37.45
C THR A 573 4.56 3.97 36.24
N GLU A 574 3.68 4.88 35.83
CA GLU A 574 2.79 4.71 34.67
C GLU A 574 3.57 4.92 33.36
N SER A 575 4.44 5.93 33.32
CA SER A 575 5.38 6.18 32.21
C SER A 575 6.34 5.00 31.98
N ASP A 576 6.88 4.40 33.05
CA ASP A 576 7.72 3.21 32.97
C ASP A 576 6.95 2.00 32.40
N ALA A 577 5.68 1.82 32.77
CA ALA A 577 4.84 0.72 32.29
C ALA A 577 4.48 0.86 30.80
N VAL A 578 4.16 2.07 30.34
CA VAL A 578 3.94 2.38 28.91
C VAL A 578 5.20 2.09 28.12
N ARG A 579 6.36 2.52 28.62
CA ARG A 579 7.66 2.30 27.99
C ARG A 579 7.97 0.81 27.83
N GLY A 580 7.79 0.03 28.89
CA GLY A 580 7.99 -1.43 28.85
C GLY A 580 7.10 -2.14 27.84
N GLN A 581 5.85 -1.68 27.67
CA GLN A 581 4.94 -2.21 26.64
C GLN A 581 5.38 -1.82 25.23
N CYS A 582 5.85 -0.58 25.02
CA CYS A 582 6.42 -0.16 23.74
C CYS A 582 7.64 -1.00 23.37
N GLU A 583 8.57 -1.26 24.31
CA GLU A 583 9.73 -2.12 24.07
C GLU A 583 9.31 -3.54 23.64
N GLN A 584 8.32 -4.12 24.29
CA GLN A 584 7.76 -5.42 23.92
C GLN A 584 7.12 -5.37 22.53
N GLY A 585 6.38 -4.31 22.22
CA GLY A 585 5.78 -4.08 20.90
C GLY A 585 6.84 -3.98 19.79
N VAL A 586 7.92 -3.22 20.01
CA VAL A 586 9.04 -3.11 19.07
C VAL A 586 9.69 -4.48 18.83
N LYS A 587 9.98 -5.22 19.90
CA LYS A 587 10.54 -6.58 19.80
C LYS A 587 9.60 -7.52 19.04
N ALA A 588 8.30 -7.45 19.31
CA ALA A 588 7.32 -8.27 18.61
C ALA A 588 7.21 -7.91 17.11
N ALA A 589 7.31 -6.64 16.74
CA ALA A 589 7.34 -6.22 15.34
C ALA A 589 8.61 -6.70 14.61
N ILE A 590 9.77 -6.66 15.28
CA ILE A 590 11.03 -7.19 14.76
C ILE A 590 10.95 -8.71 14.58
N ASP A 591 10.50 -9.44 15.61
CA ASP A 591 10.29 -10.89 15.54
C ASP A 591 9.33 -11.26 14.39
N ALA A 592 8.31 -10.44 14.15
CA ALA A 592 7.37 -10.66 13.06
C ALA A 592 8.04 -10.52 11.69
N LEU A 593 8.89 -9.52 11.51
CA LEU A 593 9.63 -9.30 10.27
C LEU A 593 10.74 -10.33 10.06
N ASP A 594 11.42 -10.78 11.13
CA ASP A 594 12.51 -11.77 11.08
C ASP A 594 12.10 -13.03 10.34
N ASN A 595 10.88 -13.52 10.59
CA ASN A 595 10.34 -14.72 9.97
C ASN A 595 10.29 -14.62 8.43
N PHE A 596 10.16 -13.41 7.89
CA PHE A 596 10.07 -13.17 6.44
C PHE A 596 11.40 -12.75 5.83
N SER A 597 12.29 -12.13 6.61
CA SER A 597 13.61 -11.65 6.17
C SER A 597 14.51 -12.75 5.61
N VAL A 598 14.27 -14.02 5.95
CA VAL A 598 15.08 -15.15 5.44
C VAL A 598 14.84 -15.41 3.94
N GLY A 599 13.62 -15.19 3.47
CA GLY A 599 13.25 -15.40 2.06
C GLY A 599 13.20 -14.12 1.23
N PHE A 600 12.99 -12.97 1.86
CA PHE A 600 12.59 -11.75 1.17
C PHE A 600 13.50 -10.57 1.53
N GLU A 601 14.28 -10.10 0.56
CA GLU A 601 15.34 -9.12 0.81
C GLU A 601 14.78 -7.76 1.25
N SER A 602 13.71 -7.25 0.62
CA SER A 602 13.07 -6.01 1.08
C SER A 602 12.51 -6.12 2.51
N MET A 603 12.06 -7.32 2.93
CA MET A 603 11.63 -7.55 4.31
C MET A 603 12.82 -7.52 5.27
N ARG A 604 13.97 -8.05 4.86
CA ARG A 604 15.24 -7.93 5.60
C ARG A 604 15.66 -6.47 5.74
N THR A 605 15.67 -5.70 4.64
CA THR A 605 15.99 -4.26 4.69
C THR A 605 15.08 -3.53 5.67
N LEU A 606 13.78 -3.81 5.62
CA LEU A 606 12.78 -3.21 6.52
C LEU A 606 13.04 -3.58 7.99
N ASN A 607 13.41 -4.84 8.25
CA ASN A 607 13.77 -5.34 9.57
C ASN A 607 15.04 -4.65 10.10
N ASP A 608 16.09 -4.59 9.29
CA ASP A 608 17.37 -3.98 9.65
C ASP A 608 17.21 -2.50 9.99
N GLN A 609 16.42 -1.77 9.20
CA GLN A 609 16.07 -0.37 9.50
C GLN A 609 15.35 -0.21 10.85
N LEU A 610 14.40 -1.09 11.16
CA LEU A 610 13.68 -1.06 12.44
C LEU A 610 14.60 -1.44 13.61
N ARG A 611 15.48 -2.43 13.44
CA ARG A 611 16.48 -2.84 14.44
C ARG A 611 17.47 -1.72 14.75
N ARG A 612 17.98 -1.02 13.72
CA ARG A 612 18.87 0.14 13.90
C ARG A 612 18.20 1.24 14.70
N ALA A 613 16.95 1.58 14.36
CA ALA A 613 16.17 2.56 15.13
C ALA A 613 15.93 2.13 16.59
N ALA A 614 15.63 0.84 16.82
CA ALA A 614 15.44 0.30 18.17
C ALA A 614 16.73 0.26 18.99
N ALA A 615 17.87 0.00 18.35
CA ALA A 615 19.19 0.05 18.99
C ALA A 615 19.56 1.50 19.38
N ALA A 616 19.32 2.46 18.49
CA ALA A 616 19.51 3.88 18.79
C ALA A 616 18.64 4.35 19.97
N CYS A 617 17.41 3.83 20.08
CA CYS A 617 16.53 4.05 21.24
C CYS A 617 16.90 3.24 22.50
N LYS A 618 18.01 2.49 22.48
CA LYS A 618 18.49 1.62 23.58
C LYS A 618 17.53 0.50 23.98
N ILE A 619 16.59 0.15 23.10
CA ILE A 619 15.64 -0.97 23.30
C ILE A 619 16.31 -2.31 22.99
N LEU A 620 17.21 -2.31 22.01
CA LEU A 620 18.09 -3.43 21.67
C LEU A 620 19.53 -3.09 22.02
N ARG A 621 20.29 -4.10 22.47
CA ARG A 621 21.74 -3.97 22.60
C ARG A 621 22.34 -4.02 21.19
N THR A 622 23.21 -3.07 20.87
CA THR A 622 24.08 -3.18 19.69
C THR A 622 24.97 -4.42 19.90
N GLY A 623 24.85 -5.37 18.98
CA GLY A 623 25.67 -6.59 18.94
C GLY A 623 27.01 -6.32 18.31
#